data_AF-C0XUK5-F1
#
_entry.id   AF-C0XUK5-F1
#
_cell.length_a   1.000
_cell.length_b   1.000
_cell.length_c   1.000
_cell.angle_alpha   90.00
_cell.angle_beta   90.00
_cell.angle_gamma   90.00
#
_symmetry.space_group_name_H-M   'P 1'
#
loop_
_entity.id
_entity.type
_entity.pdbx_description
1 polymer ?
#
loop_
_entity_poly.entity_id
_entity_poly.type
_entity_poly.pdbx_seq_one_letter_code
_entity_poly.pdbx_strand_id
1 'polypeptide(L)'
;MGLPSQLPSTLTSWDYCRAAWISRMAHALGWFNEEECAQHHAAALERAQAMYPDWKSYASGWLLGRAAWSGMVGEDGEGLAALSATLLSHPTSPWLRMPLNP
;
A
#
# COMPACT_ATOMS: atom_id res chain seq x y z
N MET A 1 6.77 -16.24 -8.63
CA MET A 1 6.60 -16.67 -7.21
C MET A 1 5.14 -17.02 -7.00
N GLY A 2 4.84 -18.17 -6.37
CA GLY A 2 3.45 -18.61 -6.13
C GLY A 2 2.73 -17.80 -5.05
N LEU A 3 1.40 -17.94 -5.00
CA LEU A 3 0.52 -17.30 -4.02
C LEU A 3 1.06 -17.50 -2.58
N PRO A 4 0.88 -16.51 -1.68
CA PRO A 4 1.35 -16.61 -0.31
C PRO A 4 0.72 -17.82 0.41
N SER A 5 1.51 -18.52 1.22
CA SER A 5 1.08 -19.72 1.96
C SER A 5 0.00 -19.44 3.01
N GLN A 6 -0.22 -18.17 3.36
CA GLN A 6 -1.32 -17.70 4.18
C GLN A 6 -1.90 -16.43 3.56
N LEU A 7 -3.22 -16.40 3.43
CA LEU A 7 -3.92 -15.18 2.99
C LEU A 7 -3.87 -14.14 4.13
N PRO A 8 -3.67 -12.85 3.83
CA PRO A 8 -3.78 -11.79 4.82
C PRO A 8 -5.19 -11.78 5.42
N SER A 9 -5.28 -11.46 6.72
CA SER A 9 -6.56 -11.39 7.46
C SER A 9 -7.47 -10.25 7.00
N THR A 10 -6.94 -9.30 6.23
CA THR A 10 -7.66 -8.14 5.70
C THR A 10 -6.99 -7.60 4.43
N LEU A 11 -7.78 -6.98 3.56
CA LEU A 11 -7.33 -6.31 2.33
C LEU A 11 -7.34 -4.78 2.45
N THR A 12 -7.59 -4.24 3.64
CA THR A 12 -7.80 -2.79 3.84
C THR A 12 -6.57 -1.93 3.51
N SER A 13 -5.36 -2.49 3.47
CA SER A 13 -4.17 -1.78 2.97
C SER A 13 -4.26 -1.39 1.49
N TRP A 14 -5.06 -2.10 0.68
CA TRP A 14 -5.42 -1.64 -0.66
C TRP A 14 -6.23 -0.34 -0.61
N ASP A 15 -7.25 -0.30 0.24
CA ASP A 15 -8.12 0.88 0.39
C ASP A 15 -7.35 2.09 0.92
N TYR A 16 -6.47 1.88 1.91
CA TYR A 16 -5.63 2.95 2.47
C TYR A 16 -4.67 3.52 1.42
N CYS A 17 -4.00 2.64 0.65
CA CYS A 17 -3.15 3.07 -0.46
C CYS A 17 -3.95 3.81 -1.54
N ARG A 18 -5.15 3.31 -1.87
CA ARG A 18 -6.01 3.91 -2.88
C ARG A 18 -6.55 5.26 -2.43
N ALA A 19 -6.90 5.43 -1.17
CA ALA A 19 -7.29 6.72 -0.60
C ALA A 19 -6.16 7.76 -0.73
N ALA A 20 -4.93 7.38 -0.40
CA ALA A 20 -3.77 8.26 -0.55
C ALA A 20 -3.50 8.63 -2.02
N TRP A 21 -3.66 7.67 -2.94
CA TRP A 21 -3.52 7.91 -4.37
C TRP A 21 -4.62 8.83 -4.94
N ILE A 22 -5.89 8.58 -4.61
CA ILE A 22 -7.03 9.41 -5.04
C ILE A 22 -6.85 10.84 -4.51
N SER A 23 -6.44 11.00 -3.26
CA SER A 23 -6.17 12.31 -2.67
C SER A 23 -5.11 13.10 -3.46
N ARG A 24 -4.00 12.44 -3.85
CA ARG A 24 -2.99 13.05 -4.74
C ARG A 24 -3.55 13.45 -6.11
N MET A 25 -4.42 12.62 -6.69
CA MET A 25 -5.05 12.92 -7.99
C MET A 25 -6.03 14.09 -7.88
N ALA A 26 -6.83 14.14 -6.81
CA ALA A 26 -7.71 15.27 -6.53
C ALA A 26 -6.93 16.58 -6.39
N HIS A 27 -5.77 16.56 -5.72
CA HIS A 27 -4.89 17.72 -5.66
C HIS A 27 -4.32 18.12 -7.02
N ALA A 28 -3.88 17.16 -7.84
CA ALA A 28 -3.39 17.45 -9.18
C ALA A 28 -4.47 18.09 -10.10
N LEU A 29 -5.76 17.86 -9.81
CA LEU A 29 -6.89 18.47 -10.49
C LEU A 29 -7.36 19.79 -9.85
N GLY A 30 -6.71 20.24 -8.77
CA GLY A 30 -7.08 21.44 -8.02
C GLY A 30 -8.32 21.28 -7.13
N TRP A 31 -8.77 20.05 -6.88
CA TRP A 31 -9.92 19.79 -6.01
C TRP A 31 -9.54 19.79 -4.52
N PHE A 32 -8.31 19.38 -4.22
CA PHE A 32 -7.73 19.45 -2.87
C PHE A 32 -6.51 20.36 -2.84
N ASN A 33 -6.29 21.02 -1.72
CA ASN A 33 -5.01 21.64 -1.38
C ASN A 33 -4.08 20.66 -0.64
N GLU A 34 -2.86 21.10 -0.32
CA GLU A 34 -1.84 20.26 0.34
C GLU A 34 -2.26 19.81 1.75
N GLU A 35 -2.95 20.66 2.50
CA GLU A 35 -3.40 20.36 3.86
C GLU A 35 -4.49 19.27 3.85
N GLU A 36 -5.47 19.38 2.95
CA GLU A 36 -6.50 18.35 2.75
C GLU A 36 -5.87 17.00 2.34
N CYS A 37 -4.85 17.02 1.49
CA CYS A 37 -4.08 15.82 1.16
C CYS A 37 -3.36 15.22 2.37
N ALA A 38 -2.69 16.06 3.16
CA ALA A 38 -1.97 15.63 4.35
C ALA A 38 -2.91 14.99 5.37
N GLN A 39 -4.11 15.54 5.56
CA GLN A 39 -5.13 14.97 6.44
C GLN A 39 -5.58 13.58 5.97
N HIS A 40 -5.81 13.39 4.67
CA HIS A 40 -6.14 12.08 4.12
C HIS A 40 -5.00 11.07 4.26
N HIS A 41 -3.76 11.48 4.03
CA HIS A 41 -2.58 10.62 4.18
C HIS A 41 -2.36 10.24 5.64
N ALA A 42 -2.50 11.17 6.58
CA ALA A 42 -2.39 10.92 8.01
C ALA A 42 -3.47 9.94 8.50
N ALA A 43 -4.72 10.14 8.09
CA ALA A 43 -5.84 9.27 8.43
C ALA A 43 -5.66 7.83 7.87
N ALA A 44 -5.08 7.70 6.68
CA ALA A 44 -4.75 6.39 6.09
C ALA A 44 -3.58 5.72 6.82
N LEU A 45 -2.54 6.48 7.19
CA LEU A 45 -1.39 5.98 7.93
C LEU A 45 -1.79 5.49 9.33
N GLU A 46 -2.61 6.26 10.07
CA GLU A 46 -3.10 5.87 11.40
C GLU A 46 -3.84 4.52 11.35
N ARG A 47 -4.72 4.34 10.37
CA ARG A 47 -5.46 3.08 10.17
C ARG A 47 -4.53 1.94 9.75
N ALA A 48 -3.52 2.23 8.93
CA ALA A 48 -2.51 1.25 8.54
C ALA A 48 -1.70 0.77 9.74
N GLN A 49 -1.24 1.68 10.58
CA GLN A 49 -0.47 1.39 11.81
C GLN A 49 -1.28 0.57 12.82
N ALA A 50 -2.57 0.88 12.96
CA ALA A 50 -3.47 0.14 13.85
C ALA A 50 -3.74 -1.30 13.38
N MET A 51 -3.78 -1.53 12.06
CA MET A 51 -4.18 -2.81 11.47
C MET A 51 -2.99 -3.74 11.14
N TYR A 52 -1.84 -3.16 10.78
CA TYR A 52 -0.70 -3.91 10.26
C TYR A 52 0.54 -3.67 11.14
N PRO A 53 1.21 -4.74 11.62
CA PRO A 53 2.39 -4.60 12.46
C PRO A 53 3.61 -4.06 11.72
N ASP A 54 3.72 -4.28 10.42
CA ASP A 54 4.88 -3.91 9.61
C ASP A 54 4.54 -3.69 8.13
N TRP A 55 5.51 -3.21 7.36
CA TRP A 55 5.34 -3.05 5.91
C TRP A 55 5.12 -4.37 5.17
N LYS A 56 5.63 -5.50 5.68
CA LYS A 56 5.51 -6.81 5.03
C LYS A 56 4.08 -7.32 5.03
N SER A 57 3.42 -7.24 6.17
CA SER A 57 1.99 -7.55 6.35
C SER A 57 1.11 -6.57 5.58
N TYR A 58 1.43 -5.27 5.62
CA TYR A 58 0.74 -4.25 4.82
C TYR A 58 0.80 -4.55 3.32
N ALA A 59 2.00 -4.83 2.78
CA ALA A 59 2.23 -5.12 1.37
C ALA A 59 1.50 -6.39 0.91
N SER A 60 1.40 -7.40 1.78
CA SER A 60 0.69 -8.65 1.50
C SER A 60 -0.82 -8.41 1.32
N GLY A 61 -1.43 -7.62 2.21
CA GLY A 61 -2.82 -7.16 2.06
C GLY A 61 -3.05 -6.32 0.80
N TRP A 62 -2.08 -5.46 0.47
CA TRP A 62 -2.18 -4.55 -0.66
C TRP A 62 -2.11 -5.33 -1.99
N LEU A 63 -1.18 -6.27 -2.10
CA LEU A 63 -0.99 -7.07 -3.31
C LEU A 63 -2.23 -7.92 -3.60
N LEU A 64 -2.79 -8.57 -2.57
CA LEU A 64 -4.00 -9.36 -2.74
C LEU A 64 -5.23 -8.48 -3.01
N GLY A 65 -5.38 -7.35 -2.33
CA GLY A 65 -6.47 -6.41 -2.58
C GLY A 65 -6.42 -5.81 -3.99
N ARG A 66 -5.22 -5.46 -4.46
CA ARG A 66 -4.98 -4.99 -5.84
C ARG A 66 -5.36 -6.06 -6.86
N ALA A 67 -4.94 -7.31 -6.65
CA ALA A 67 -5.27 -8.42 -7.54
C ALA A 67 -6.79 -8.67 -7.57
N ALA A 68 -7.45 -8.66 -6.41
CA ALA A 68 -8.89 -8.82 -6.30
C ALA A 68 -9.67 -7.70 -7.01
N TRP A 69 -9.21 -6.44 -6.91
CA TRP A 69 -9.85 -5.30 -7.57
C TRP A 69 -9.66 -5.31 -9.09
N SER A 70 -8.46 -5.63 -9.57
CA SER A 70 -8.11 -5.50 -10.99
C SER A 70 -8.35 -6.76 -11.81
N GLY A 71 -8.59 -7.91 -11.16
CA GLY A 71 -8.55 -9.21 -11.83
C GLY A 71 -7.17 -9.57 -12.39
N MET A 72 -6.12 -8.82 -12.03
CA MET A 72 -4.74 -9.06 -12.48
C MET A 72 -4.19 -10.31 -11.79
N VAL A 73 -4.30 -11.43 -12.48
CA VAL A 73 -3.61 -12.70 -12.21
C VAL A 73 -2.68 -12.97 -13.39
N GLY A 74 -1.40 -13.31 -13.12
CA GLY A 74 -0.38 -13.52 -14.15
C GLY A 74 0.74 -12.45 -14.13
N GLU A 75 1.33 -12.16 -15.30
CA GLU A 75 2.53 -11.32 -15.46
C GLU A 75 2.42 -9.92 -14.82
N ASP A 76 1.26 -9.27 -14.93
CA ASP A 76 1.02 -7.96 -14.31
C ASP A 76 1.08 -8.02 -12.78
N GLY A 77 0.63 -9.14 -12.19
CA GLY A 77 0.73 -9.40 -10.76
C GLY A 77 2.18 -9.65 -10.33
N GLU A 78 3.00 -10.27 -11.19
CA GLU A 78 4.41 -10.54 -10.91
C GLU A 78 5.23 -9.26 -10.83
N GLY A 79 4.97 -8.28 -11.70
CA GLY A 79 5.61 -6.96 -11.64
C GLY A 79 5.34 -6.22 -10.32
N LEU A 80 4.09 -6.26 -9.85
CA LEU A 80 3.70 -5.64 -8.57
C LEU A 80 4.26 -6.38 -7.36
N ALA A 81 4.35 -7.70 -7.43
CA ALA A 81 5.02 -8.51 -6.41
C ALA A 81 6.52 -8.19 -6.34
N ALA A 82 7.19 -8.08 -7.49
CA ALA A 82 8.61 -7.71 -7.56
C ALA A 82 8.87 -6.29 -7.01
N LEU A 83 8.00 -5.33 -7.32
CA LEU A 83 8.06 -3.98 -6.74
C LEU A 83 7.91 -4.02 -5.23
N SER A 84 6.93 -4.77 -4.71
CA SER A 84 6.72 -4.92 -3.27
C SER A 84 7.92 -5.55 -2.58
N ALA A 85 8.51 -6.59 -3.18
CA ALA A 85 9.73 -7.22 -2.68
C ALA A 85 10.92 -6.23 -2.66
N THR A 86 11.04 -5.39 -3.69
CA THR A 86 12.07 -4.34 -3.77
C THR A 86 11.88 -3.31 -2.65
N LEU A 87 10.66 -2.83 -2.41
CA LEU A 87 10.37 -1.90 -1.32
C LEU A 87 10.69 -2.51 0.06
N LEU A 88 10.52 -3.82 0.23
CA LEU A 88 10.80 -4.50 1.50
C LEU A 88 12.27 -4.84 1.75
N SER A 89 13.14 -4.75 0.73
CA SER A 89 14.51 -5.27 0.85
C SER A 89 15.61 -4.36 0.32
N HIS A 90 15.31 -3.43 -0.59
CA HIS A 90 16.33 -2.59 -1.19
C HIS A 90 16.90 -1.61 -0.14
N PRO A 91 18.24 -1.47 0.01
CA PRO A 91 18.85 -0.65 1.07
C PRO A 91 18.42 0.83 1.07
N THR A 92 18.09 1.37 -0.10
CA THR A 92 17.63 2.76 -0.24
C THR A 92 16.11 2.91 -0.12
N SER A 93 15.39 1.82 0.13
CA SER A 93 13.93 1.86 0.24
C SER A 93 13.51 2.79 1.38
N PRO A 94 12.49 3.65 1.17
CA PRO A 94 11.93 4.44 2.26
C PRO A 94 11.31 3.54 3.34
N TRP A 95 10.81 2.34 3.01
CA TRP A 95 10.18 1.44 3.98
C TRP A 95 11.16 0.86 5.00
N LEU A 96 12.46 0.79 4.66
CA LEU A 96 13.50 0.40 5.62
C LEU A 96 13.97 1.58 6.48
N ARG A 97 13.88 2.81 5.96
CA ARG A 97 14.28 4.03 6.67
C ARG A 97 13.17 4.55 7.59
N MET A 98 11.92 4.28 7.25
CA MET A 98 10.73 4.69 7.97
C MET A 98 9.83 3.45 8.13
N PRO A 99 9.98 2.69 9.22
CA PRO A 99 9.13 1.53 9.48
C PRO A 99 7.67 1.98 9.67
N LEU A 100 6.71 1.10 9.35
CA LEU A 100 5.28 1.42 9.45
C LEU A 100 4.93 1.79 10.90
N ASN A 101 5.36 0.95 11.84
CA ASN A 101 5.33 1.24 13.26
C ASN A 101 6.76 1.51 13.74
N PRO A 102 6.99 2.62 14.48
CA PRO A 102 8.30 2.97 15.02
C PRO A 102 8.79 2.01 16.12
#